data_AF-V5EPI9-F1
#
_entry.id   AF-V5EPI9-F1
#
_cell.length_a   1.000
_cell.length_b   1.000
_cell.length_c   1.000
_cell.angle_alpha   90.00
_cell.angle_beta   90.00
_cell.angle_gamma   90.00
#
_symmetry.space_group_name_H-M   'P 1'
#
loop_
_entity.id
_entity.type
_entity.pdbx_description
1 polymer ?
#
loop_
_entity_poly.entity_id
_entity_poly.type
_entity_poly.pdbx_seq_one_letter_code
_entity_poly.pdbx_strand_id
1 'polypeptide(L)' 'MIINFNVNDMSWNAPIHQLNGDVLRRHVLINGKVDCLDLNFTYCEATEKGTITDSKNQQIGHFSIID' A
#
# COMPACT_ATOMS: atom_id res chain seq x y z
N MET A 1 6.88 -12.05 3.86
CA MET A 1 5.44 -11.78 3.98
C MET A 1 4.88 -11.46 2.61
N ILE A 2 3.63 -11.82 2.34
CA ILE A 2 2.92 -11.44 1.11
C ILE A 2 1.94 -10.32 1.45
N ILE A 3 2.05 -9.21 0.72
CA ILE A 3 1.10 -8.10 0.83
C ILE A 3 0.13 -8.15 -0.34
N ASN A 4 -1.16 -8.10 -0.05
CA ASN A 4 -2.19 -7.76 -1.03
C ASN A 4 -2.39 -6.24 -1.01
N PHE A 5 -2.19 -5.59 -2.16
CA PHE A 5 -2.49 -4.18 -2.37
C PHE A 5 -3.83 -4.05 -3.08
N ASN A 6 -4.66 -3.11 -2.65
CA ASN A 6 -5.86 -2.67 -3.35
C ASN A 6 -5.79 -1.14 -3.49
N VAL A 7 -5.49 -0.66 -4.69
CA VAL A 7 -5.30 0.77 -4.98
C VAL A 7 -6.14 1.12 -6.19
N ASN A 8 -7.08 2.06 -6.03
CA ASN A 8 -8.11 2.36 -7.01
C ASN A 8 -8.81 1.06 -7.48
N ASP A 9 -8.88 0.83 -8.79
CA ASP A 9 -9.50 -0.37 -9.41
C ASP A 9 -8.51 -1.52 -9.63
N MET A 10 -7.35 -1.52 -8.95
CA MET A 10 -6.30 -2.50 -9.15
C MET A 10 -5.94 -3.23 -7.87
N SER A 11 -5.67 -4.52 -8.02
CA SER A 11 -5.20 -5.39 -6.94
C SER A 11 -4.02 -6.22 -7.41
N TRP A 12 -3.01 -6.36 -6.55
CA TRP A 12 -1.88 -7.25 -6.81
C TRP A 12 -1.27 -7.75 -5.50
N ASN A 13 -0.62 -8.91 -5.59
CA ASN A 13 0.16 -9.46 -4.49
C ASN A 13 1.64 -9.17 -4.71
N ALA A 14 2.36 -8.84 -3.66
CA ALA A 14 3.81 -8.69 -3.71
C ALA A 14 4.49 -9.34 -2.50
N PRO A 15 5.52 -10.17 -2.73
CA PRO A 15 6.38 -10.62 -1.64
C PRO A 15 7.27 -9.47 -1.18
N ILE A 16 7.26 -9.17 0.12
CA ILE A 16 8.17 -8.20 0.73
C ILE A 16 8.92 -8.84 1.91
N HIS A 17 10.14 -8.38 2.13
CA HIS A 17 10.98 -8.86 3.23
C HIS A 17 10.63 -8.16 4.54
N GLN A 18 10.26 -6.88 4.48
CA GLN A 18 9.96 -6.05 5.64
C GLN A 18 8.84 -5.06 5.30
N LEU A 19 7.95 -4.81 6.27
CA LEU A 19 6.90 -3.82 6.13
C LEU A 19 7.51 -2.42 6.31
N ASN A 20 7.87 -1.81 5.19
CA ASN A 20 8.60 -0.54 5.13
C ASN A 20 7.91 0.41 4.16
N GLY A 21 7.74 1.67 4.55
CA GLY A 21 7.06 2.69 3.74
C GLY A 21 7.64 2.89 2.35
N ASP A 22 8.96 2.83 2.17
CA ASP A 22 9.63 2.96 0.87
C ASP A 22 9.35 1.74 -0.03
N VAL A 23 9.33 0.54 0.56
CA VAL A 23 8.98 -0.69 -0.16
C VAL A 23 7.53 -0.65 -0.62
N LEU A 24 6.60 -0.27 0.28
CA LEU A 24 5.19 -0.10 -0.05
C LEU A 24 4.99 0.97 -1.14
N ARG A 25 5.65 2.13 -0.99
CA ARG A 25 5.63 3.22 -1.97
C ARG A 25 6.07 2.75 -3.34
N ARG A 26 7.18 2.01 -3.43
CA ARG A 26 7.67 1.47 -4.70
C ARG A 26 6.64 0.57 -5.40
N HIS A 27 5.98 -0.32 -4.67
CA HIS A 27 4.94 -1.17 -5.24
C HIS A 27 3.75 -0.36 -5.77
N VAL A 28 3.27 0.62 -5.00
CA VAL A 28 2.13 1.45 -5.40
C VAL A 28 2.48 2.35 -6.59
N LEU A 29 3.68 2.93 -6.64
CA LEU A 29 4.07 3.79 -7.76
C LEU A 29 4.25 3.01 -9.07
N ILE A 30 4.74 1.77 -9.01
CA ILE A 30 4.96 0.94 -10.22
C ILE A 30 3.65 0.32 -10.71
N ASN A 31 2.82 -0.20 -9.81
CA ASN A 31 1.65 -1.00 -10.19
C ASN A 31 0.31 -0.26 -10.03
N GLY A 32 0.25 0.75 -9.15
CA GLY A 32 -0.98 1.37 -8.65
C GLY A 32 -1.58 2.47 -9.53
N LYS A 33 -0.96 2.82 -10.67
CA LYS A 33 -1.41 3.90 -11.59
C LYS A 33 -1.91 5.13 -10.82
N VAL A 34 -1.09 5.58 -9.88
CA VAL A 34 -1.39 6.73 -9.04
C VAL A 34 -0.84 7.99 -9.70
N ASP A 35 -1.60 9.10 -9.62
CA ASP A 35 -1.19 10.39 -10.17
C ASP A 35 -0.36 11.22 -9.17
N CYS A 36 -0.04 10.66 -8.01
CA CYS A 36 0.72 11.32 -6.95
C CYS A 36 1.95 10.49 -6.54
N LEU A 37 3.07 11.19 -6.33
CA LEU A 37 4.33 10.59 -5.86
C LEU A 37 4.40 10.55 -4.33
N ASP A 38 3.74 11.50 -3.68
CA ASP A 38 3.69 11.61 -2.23
C ASP A 38 2.56 10.76 -1.67
N LEU A 39 2.97 9.56 -1.25
CA LEU A 39 2.11 8.56 -0.64
C LEU A 39 2.45 8.40 0.84
N ASN A 40 1.43 8.33 1.68
CA ASN A 40 1.52 8.04 3.09
C ASN A 40 0.90 6.68 3.40
N PHE A 41 1.46 5.99 4.40
CA PHE A 41 1.05 4.65 4.81
C PHE A 41 0.80 4.62 6.30
N THR A 42 -0.33 4.06 6.70
CA THR A 42 -0.62 3.70 8.09
C THR A 42 -0.85 2.21 8.19
N TYR A 43 -0.54 1.60 9.33
CA TYR A 43 -0.67 0.17 9.53
C TYR A 43 -1.22 -0.13 10.92
N CYS A 44 -2.13 -1.09 11.00
CA CYS A 44 -2.73 -1.59 12.23
C CYS A 44 -2.36 -3.06 12.42
N GLU A 45 -1.43 -3.33 13.34
CA GLU A 45 -0.95 -4.68 13.67
C GLU A 45 -2.08 -5.65 14.05
N ALA A 46 -3.08 -5.18 14.80
CA ALA A 46 -4.19 -6.03 15.26
C ALA A 46 -5.10 -6.53 14.12
N THR A 47 -5.14 -5.82 12.99
CA THR A 47 -5.99 -6.19 11.84
C THR A 47 -5.19 -6.64 10.64
N GLU A 48 -3.87 -6.54 10.71
CA GLU A 48 -2.93 -6.79 9.61
C GLU A 48 -3.26 -6.01 8.33
N LYS A 49 -3.88 -4.83 8.51
CA LYS A 49 -4.31 -3.94 7.43
C LYS A 49 -3.65 -2.58 7.55
N GLY A 50 -3.42 -1.96 6.41
CA GLY A 50 -2.95 -0.59 6.32
C GLY A 50 -3.68 0.21 5.26
N THR A 51 -3.64 1.53 5.42
CA THR A 51 -4.28 2.50 4.54
C THR A 51 -3.22 3.24 3.74
N ILE A 52 -3.55 3.56 2.49
CA ILE A 52 -2.71 4.35 1.59
C ILE A 52 -3.41 5.67 1.33
N THR A 53 -2.75 6.78 1.64
CA THR A 53 -3.28 8.13 1.38
C THR A 53 -2.34 8.95 0.50
N ASP A 54 -2.90 9.89 -0.24
CA ASP A 54 -2.15 10.87 -1.04
C ASP A 54 -1.63 12.04 -0.17
N SER A 55 -0.99 13.02 -0.81
CA SER A 55 -0.49 14.24 -0.16
C SER A 55 -1.58 15.13 0.44
N LYS A 56 -2.85 14.91 0.08
CA LYS A 56 -4.02 15.60 0.63
C LYS A 56 -4.70 14.79 1.75
N ASN A 57 -4.09 13.68 2.18
CA ASN A 57 -4.65 12.71 3.11
C ASN A 57 -5.94 12.03 2.62
N GLN A 58 -6.19 12.02 1.31
CA GLN A 58 -7.29 11.28 0.73
C GLN A 58 -6.89 9.81 0.59
N GLN A 59 -7.76 8.90 1.04
CA GLN A 59 -7.53 7.48 0.88
C GLN A 59 -7.68 7.08 -0.58
N ILE A 60 -6.63 6.47 -1.14
CA ILE A 60 -6.59 5.97 -2.52
C ILE A 60 -6.51 4.43 -2.57
N GLY A 61 -6.33 3.79 -1.42
CA GLY A 61 -6.22 2.34 -1.34
C GLY A 61 -5.98 1.83 0.07
N HIS A 62 -5.81 0.52 0.16
CA HIS A 62 -5.42 -0.20 1.35
C HIS A 62 -4.51 -1.37 1.00
N PHE A 63 -3.85 -1.92 1.99
CA PHE A 63 -3.08 -3.15 1.85
C PHE A 63 -3.31 -4.06 3.05
N SER A 64 -3.11 -5.37 2.88
CA SER A 64 -3.18 -6.34 3.98
C SER A 64 -2.07 -7.37 3.86
N ILE A 65 -1.55 -7.82 5.00
CA ILE A 65 -0.71 -9.01 5.06
C ILE A 65 -1.63 -10.22 4.86
N ILE A 66 -1.24 -11.15 3.99
CA ILE A 66 -2.01 -12.38 3.73
C ILE A 66 -1.20 -13.67 3.94
N ASP A 67 0.09 -13.54 4.29
CA ASP A 67 1.02 -14.62 4.67
C ASP A 67 2.32 -14.06 5.29
#